data_AF-A0A453KER4-F1
#
_entry.id   AF-A0A453KER4-F1
#
_cell.length_a   1.000
_cell.length_b   1.000
_cell.length_c   1.000
_cell.angle_alpha   90.00
_cell.angle_beta   90.00
_cell.angle_gamma   90.00
#
_symmetry.space_group_name_H-M   'P 1'
#
loop_
_entity.id
_entity.type
_entity.pdbx_description
1 polymer ?
#
loop_
_entity_poly.entity_id
_entity_poly.type
_entity_poly.pdbx_seq_one_letter_code
_entity_poly.pdbx_strand_id
1 'polypeptide(L)'
;MASSNLLDWPEPIVPVQTLSNSGMSSLPQQYVKPPSERPSGVTNDPNLSIPVIDLASFSNTPEHHQEMLKAIASACKNWGFFQLVNHDVDTEAVRRMRSAWREFFDLPMEEKKAHANLPVTYEGYGSRLGVEKGAILDWSDYYFLNLFPSDIRNLDKWPKIPTDLR
;
A
#
# COMPACT_ATOMS: atom_id res chain seq x y z
N MET A 1 17.83 -32.14 9.14
CA MET A 1 17.02 -31.29 8.25
C MET A 1 15.89 -30.73 9.10
N ALA A 2 15.94 -29.44 9.43
CA ALA A 2 14.91 -28.83 10.28
C ALA A 2 13.62 -28.70 9.45
N SER A 3 12.53 -29.28 9.93
CA SER A 3 11.20 -29.02 9.38
C SER A 3 10.87 -27.56 9.63
N SER A 4 10.91 -26.72 8.61
CA SER A 4 10.39 -25.36 8.72
C SER A 4 8.89 -25.47 8.97
N ASN A 5 8.46 -25.06 10.16
CA ASN A 5 7.06 -24.89 10.46
C ASN A 5 6.52 -23.83 9.50
N LEU A 6 5.48 -24.14 8.72
CA LEU A 6 4.89 -23.20 7.74
C LEU A 6 4.34 -21.91 8.38
N LEU A 7 4.31 -21.85 9.71
CA LEU A 7 3.84 -20.73 10.53
C LEU A 7 4.95 -19.73 10.89
N ASP A 8 6.23 -20.10 10.72
CA ASP A 8 7.35 -19.28 11.13
C ASP A 8 7.96 -18.53 9.96
N TRP A 9 8.33 -17.27 10.18
CA TRP A 9 9.06 -16.50 9.18
C TRP A 9 10.43 -17.15 8.89
N PRO A 10 10.89 -17.16 7.63
CA PRO A 10 12.17 -17.74 7.25
C PRO A 10 13.36 -16.98 7.86
N GLU A 11 13.14 -15.72 8.25
CA GLU A 11 14.10 -14.78 8.79
C GLU A 11 13.38 -13.85 9.80
N PRO A 12 14.09 -13.32 10.81
CA PRO A 12 13.49 -12.37 11.74
C PRO A 12 12.92 -11.15 11.02
N ILE A 13 11.69 -10.77 11.38
CA ILE A 13 11.05 -9.57 10.85
C ILE A 13 11.46 -8.37 11.68
N VAL A 14 12.17 -7.44 11.05
CA VAL A 14 12.54 -6.15 11.65
C VAL A 14 11.76 -5.05 10.93
N PRO A 15 10.82 -4.37 11.62
CA PRO A 15 10.10 -3.24 11.07
C PRO A 15 11.02 -2.17 10.46
N VAL A 16 10.69 -1.70 9.27
CA VAL A 16 11.44 -0.67 8.57
C VAL A 16 11.42 0.64 9.36
N GLN A 17 10.32 0.95 10.04
CA GLN A 17 10.26 2.12 10.92
C GLN A 17 11.29 2.04 12.07
N THR A 18 11.51 0.85 12.65
CA THR A 18 12.56 0.66 13.67
C THR A 18 13.95 0.92 13.10
N LEU A 19 14.21 0.40 11.90
CA LEU A 19 15.46 0.63 11.18
C LEU A 19 15.66 2.11 10.88
N SER A 20 14.64 2.79 10.35
CA SER A 20 14.68 4.22 10.05
C SER A 20 14.97 5.07 11.30
N ASN A 21 14.39 4.70 12.44
CA ASN A 21 14.56 5.44 13.70
C ASN A 21 15.87 5.15 14.43
N SER A 22 16.63 4.13 14.02
CA SER A 22 17.87 3.74 14.69
C SER A 22 19.07 4.66 14.43
N GLY A 23 18.95 5.63 13.50
CA GLY A 23 20.04 6.53 13.12
C GLY A 23 21.10 5.88 12.23
N MET A 24 20.79 4.77 11.57
CA MET A 24 21.69 4.11 10.61
C MET A 24 22.15 5.07 9.51
N SER A 25 23.45 5.01 9.19
CA SER A 25 24.06 5.80 8.12
C SER A 25 24.00 5.14 6.74
N SER A 26 23.63 3.86 6.66
CA SER A 26 23.55 3.11 5.39
C SER A 26 22.42 2.09 5.42
N LEU A 27 21.80 1.87 4.25
CA LEU A 27 20.75 0.87 4.08
C LEU A 27 21.31 -0.57 4.21
N PRO A 28 20.64 -1.48 4.94
CA PRO A 28 20.99 -2.90 4.93
C PRO A 28 20.86 -3.50 3.52
N GLN A 29 21.71 -4.48 3.21
CA GLN A 29 21.85 -5.03 1.86
C GLN A 29 20.55 -5.60 1.29
N GLN A 30 19.69 -6.20 2.14
CA GLN A 30 18.42 -6.76 1.73
C GLN A 30 17.42 -5.72 1.19
N TYR A 31 17.64 -4.42 1.39
CA TYR A 31 16.79 -3.35 0.84
C TYR A 31 17.42 -2.65 -0.37
N VAL A 32 18.63 -3.05 -0.76
CA VAL A 32 19.33 -2.46 -1.90
C VAL A 32 18.93 -3.20 -3.18
N LYS A 33 18.09 -2.56 -4.00
CA LYS A 33 17.66 -3.14 -5.28
C LYS A 33 18.85 -3.41 -6.23
N PRO A 34 18.79 -4.40 -7.12
CA PRO A 34 19.81 -4.64 -8.14
C PRO A 34 20.00 -3.42 -9.04
N PRO A 35 21.21 -3.18 -9.61
CA PRO A 35 21.43 -2.03 -10.48
C PRO A 35 20.44 -1.87 -11.63
N SER A 36 19.90 -2.97 -12.17
CA SER A 36 18.90 -3.00 -13.24
C SER A 36 17.51 -2.50 -12.82
N GLU A 37 17.19 -2.53 -11.51
CA GLU A 37 15.90 -2.09 -10.96
C GLU A 37 15.97 -0.70 -10.34
N ARG A 38 17.16 -0.10 -10.27
CA ARG A 38 17.32 1.25 -9.75
C ARG A 38 16.89 2.26 -10.81
N PRO A 39 16.26 3.39 -10.42
CA PRO A 39 15.89 4.44 -11.36
C PRO A 39 17.07 4.86 -12.24
N SER A 40 16.94 4.70 -13.56
CA SER A 40 17.94 5.06 -14.56
C SER A 40 17.63 6.44 -15.15
N GLY A 41 17.89 7.48 -14.37
CA GLY A 41 17.62 8.86 -14.77
C GLY A 41 16.13 9.23 -14.78
N VAL A 42 15.83 10.52 -14.73
CA VAL A 42 14.46 11.03 -14.86
C VAL A 42 14.19 11.28 -16.34
N THR A 43 13.14 10.66 -16.90
CA THR A 43 12.61 11.03 -18.20
C THR A 43 11.96 12.40 -18.09
N ASN A 44 12.71 13.46 -18.38
CA ASN A 44 12.20 14.84 -18.37
C ASN A 44 11.39 15.16 -19.65
N ASP A 45 10.54 14.24 -20.11
CA ASP A 45 9.63 14.54 -21.22
C ASP A 45 8.44 15.32 -20.68
N PRO A 46 8.31 16.63 -20.97
CA PRO A 46 7.19 17.44 -20.49
C PRO A 46 5.83 16.96 -21.04
N ASN A 47 5.82 16.13 -22.08
CA ASN A 47 4.60 15.57 -22.66
C ASN A 47 4.18 14.25 -22.00
N LEU A 48 5.03 13.67 -21.14
CA LEU A 48 4.72 12.43 -20.45
C LEU A 48 4.01 12.73 -19.13
N SER A 49 2.70 12.90 -19.19
CA SER A 49 1.84 13.08 -18.02
C SER A 49 0.83 11.94 -17.88
N ILE A 50 0.73 11.35 -16.69
CA ILE A 50 -0.31 10.36 -16.36
C ILE A 50 -1.69 10.98 -16.66
N PRO A 51 -2.60 10.28 -17.38
CA PRO A 51 -3.92 10.79 -17.69
C PRO A 51 -4.69 11.20 -16.42
N VAL A 52 -5.36 12.35 -16.48
CA VAL A 52 -6.26 12.83 -15.43
C VAL A 52 -7.67 12.83 -15.99
N ILE A 53 -8.59 12.15 -15.30
CA ILE A 53 -10.01 12.08 -15.65
C ILE A 53 -10.78 12.85 -14.59
N ASP A 54 -11.44 13.93 -15.02
CA ASP A 54 -12.30 14.75 -14.18
C ASP A 54 -13.74 14.27 -14.29
N LEU A 55 -14.29 13.69 -13.22
CA LEU A 55 -15.65 13.19 -13.21
C LEU A 55 -16.71 14.30 -13.26
N ALA A 56 -16.41 15.49 -12.73
CA ALA A 56 -17.33 16.63 -12.78
C ALA A 56 -17.43 17.24 -14.19
N SER A 57 -16.46 16.98 -15.07
CA SER A 57 -16.51 17.41 -16.47
C SER A 57 -17.57 16.65 -17.29
N PHE A 58 -18.10 15.54 -16.78
CA PHE A 58 -19.15 14.76 -17.45
C PHE A 58 -20.50 15.03 -16.79
N SER A 59 -21.47 15.57 -17.53
CA SER A 59 -22.84 15.65 -17.01
C SER A 59 -23.51 14.27 -17.01
N ASN A 60 -24.63 14.13 -16.30
CA ASN A 60 -25.42 12.91 -16.27
C ASN A 60 -26.28 12.72 -17.55
N THR A 61 -25.66 12.83 -18.72
CA THR A 61 -26.26 12.53 -20.03
C THR A 61 -25.64 11.26 -20.62
N PRO A 62 -26.37 10.49 -21.44
CA PRO A 62 -25.83 9.30 -22.09
C PRO A 62 -24.56 9.57 -22.91
N GLU A 63 -24.49 10.72 -23.59
CA GLU A 63 -23.37 11.12 -24.43
C GLU A 63 -22.09 11.35 -23.60
N HIS A 64 -22.19 12.15 -22.53
CA HIS A 64 -21.04 12.41 -21.65
C HIS A 64 -20.61 11.15 -20.89
N HIS A 65 -21.55 10.26 -20.54
CA HIS A 65 -21.20 8.95 -19.97
C HIS A 65 -20.36 8.13 -20.98
N GLN A 66 -20.73 8.10 -22.26
CA GLN A 66 -19.92 7.42 -23.27
C GLN A 66 -18.53 8.04 -23.44
N GLU A 67 -18.40 9.37 -23.34
CA GLU A 67 -17.11 10.05 -23.38
C GLU A 67 -16.23 9.69 -22.18
N MET A 68 -16.81 9.68 -20.97
CA MET A 68 -16.12 9.23 -19.76
C MET A 68 -15.59 7.79 -19.91
N LEU A 69 -16.44 6.87 -20.37
CA LEU A 69 -16.04 5.47 -20.57
C LEU A 69 -14.93 5.34 -21.62
N LYS A 70 -14.97 6.13 -22.71
CA LYS A 70 -13.90 6.18 -23.71
C LYS A 70 -12.59 6.71 -23.12
N ALA A 71 -12.65 7.75 -22.28
CA ALA A 71 -11.47 8.30 -21.60
C ALA A 71 -10.84 7.25 -20.67
N ILE A 72 -11.64 6.59 -19.83
CA ILE A 72 -11.20 5.52 -18.95
C ILE A 72 -10.59 4.36 -19.75
N ALA A 73 -11.29 3.88 -20.79
CA ALA A 73 -10.81 2.79 -21.63
C ALA A 73 -9.48 3.13 -22.33
N SER A 74 -9.34 4.36 -22.82
CA SER A 74 -8.10 4.86 -23.42
C SER A 74 -6.95 4.90 -22.42
N ALA A 75 -7.19 5.41 -21.21
CA ALA A 75 -6.17 5.43 -20.16
C ALA A 75 -5.75 4.03 -19.73
N CYS A 76 -6.71 3.12 -19.50
CA CYS A 76 -6.41 1.71 -19.20
C CYS A 76 -5.60 1.03 -20.31
N LYS A 77 -5.97 1.23 -21.58
CA LYS A 77 -5.30 0.59 -22.72
C LYS A 77 -3.89 1.12 -22.97
N ASN A 78 -3.73 2.45 -22.93
CA ASN A 78 -2.50 3.10 -23.36
C ASN A 78 -1.51 3.34 -22.21
N TRP A 79 -2.00 3.42 -20.97
CA TRP A 79 -1.18 3.69 -19.78
C TRP A 79 -1.26 2.60 -18.71
N GLY A 80 -2.41 1.94 -18.56
CA GLY A 80 -2.67 1.03 -17.44
C GLY A 80 -2.84 1.74 -16.09
N PHE A 81 -2.82 3.07 -16.07
CA PHE A 81 -2.94 3.90 -14.87
C PHE A 81 -3.51 5.28 -15.23
N PHE A 82 -4.24 5.90 -14.30
CA PHE A 82 -4.77 7.26 -14.41
C PHE A 82 -5.08 7.84 -13.03
N GLN A 83 -5.22 9.15 -12.97
CA GLN A 83 -5.73 9.88 -11.81
C GLN A 83 -7.21 10.22 -12.04
N LEU A 84 -8.01 10.09 -11.00
CA LEU A 84 -9.41 10.48 -11.00
C LEU A 84 -9.58 11.68 -10.07
N VAL A 85 -10.22 12.74 -10.55
CA VAL A 85 -10.53 13.95 -9.75
C VAL A 85 -12.02 14.23 -9.76
N ASN A 86 -12.49 15.02 -8.79
CA ASN A 86 -13.90 15.34 -8.59
C ASN A 86 -14.81 14.09 -8.54
N HIS A 87 -14.32 13.04 -7.86
CA HIS A 87 -14.95 11.71 -7.78
C HIS A 87 -16.05 11.60 -6.72
N ASP A 88 -16.55 12.72 -6.20
CA ASP A 88 -17.59 12.83 -5.16
C ASP A 88 -17.36 12.12 -3.82
N VAL A 89 -16.26 11.38 -3.66
CA VAL A 89 -15.80 10.92 -2.34
C VAL A 89 -15.49 12.12 -1.45
N ASP A 90 -16.14 12.18 -0.29
CA ASP A 90 -15.97 13.24 0.71
C ASP A 90 -14.49 13.42 1.10
N THR A 91 -13.99 14.64 0.86
CA THR A 91 -12.61 15.02 1.17
C THR A 91 -12.30 14.93 2.66
N GLU A 92 -13.28 15.18 3.54
CA GLU A 92 -13.09 15.04 4.98
C GLU A 92 -13.01 13.57 5.40
N ALA A 93 -13.75 12.68 4.75
CA ALA A 93 -13.59 11.24 4.94
C ALA A 93 -12.17 10.76 4.56
N VAL A 94 -11.64 11.20 3.42
CA VAL A 94 -10.27 10.87 2.98
C VAL A 94 -9.24 11.43 3.98
N ARG A 95 -9.43 12.67 4.45
CA ARG A 95 -8.54 13.30 5.44
C ARG A 95 -8.53 12.53 6.76
N ARG A 96 -9.70 12.16 7.28
CA ARG A 96 -9.84 11.36 8.51
C ARG A 96 -9.17 9.99 8.38
N MET A 97 -9.42 9.28 7.27
CA MET A 97 -8.77 8.00 6.98
C MET A 97 -7.24 8.12 7.02
N ARG A 98 -6.67 9.13 6.35
CA ARG A 98 -5.21 9.38 6.36
C ARG A 98 -4.68 9.68 7.76
N SER A 99 -5.44 10.45 8.55
CA SER A 99 -5.07 10.80 9.93
C SER A 99 -5.08 9.57 10.83
N ALA A 100 -6.13 8.75 10.77
CA ALA A 100 -6.28 7.56 11.59
C ALA A 100 -5.17 6.53 11.31
N TRP A 101 -4.82 6.29 10.04
CA TRP A 101 -3.68 5.41 9.73
C TRP A 101 -2.35 6.00 10.18
N ARG A 102 -2.13 7.30 10.02
CA ARG A 102 -0.90 7.93 10.53
C ARG A 102 -0.76 7.74 12.04
N GLU A 103 -1.82 8.01 12.79
CA GLU A 103 -1.84 7.84 14.24
C GLU A 103 -1.58 6.38 14.64
N PHE A 104 -2.13 5.39 13.91
CA PHE A 104 -1.78 3.98 14.11
C PHE A 104 -0.27 3.72 13.94
N PHE A 105 0.34 4.21 12.85
CA PHE A 105 1.77 4.00 12.60
C PHE A 105 2.67 4.77 13.59
N ASP A 106 2.15 5.80 14.24
CA ASP A 106 2.82 6.55 15.32
C ASP A 106 2.71 5.86 16.69
N LEU A 107 1.85 4.83 16.85
CA LEU A 107 1.76 4.06 18.08
C LEU A 107 3.08 3.35 18.44
N PRO A 108 3.27 2.96 19.72
CA PRO A 108 4.38 2.11 20.13
C PRO A 108 4.46 0.82 19.30
N MET A 109 5.68 0.32 19.11
CA MET A 109 5.91 -0.85 18.26
C MET A 109 5.16 -2.10 18.74
N GLU A 110 5.01 -2.29 20.06
CA GLU A 110 4.29 -3.43 20.63
C GLU A 110 2.79 -3.43 20.26
N GLU A 111 2.15 -2.26 20.24
CA GLU A 111 0.75 -2.11 19.81
C GLU A 111 0.59 -2.50 18.33
N LYS A 112 1.53 -2.09 17.47
CA LYS A 112 1.50 -2.43 16.05
C LYS A 112 1.76 -3.92 15.83
N LYS A 113 2.74 -4.49 16.54
CA LYS A 113 3.09 -5.93 16.46
C LYS A 113 2.01 -6.85 17.01
N ALA A 114 1.14 -6.38 17.90
CA ALA A 114 -0.04 -7.13 18.32
C ALA A 114 -0.97 -7.47 17.14
N HIS A 115 -0.88 -6.70 16.06
CA HIS A 115 -1.61 -6.91 14.81
C HIS A 115 -0.77 -7.55 13.70
N ALA A 116 0.43 -8.07 14.00
CA ALA A 116 1.34 -8.60 12.99
C ALA A 116 0.71 -9.74 12.18
N ASN A 117 1.04 -9.76 10.89
CA ASN A 117 0.68 -10.85 10.01
C ASN A 117 1.61 -12.07 10.17
N LEU A 118 1.26 -13.16 9.49
CA LEU A 118 1.98 -14.44 9.52
C LEU A 118 2.47 -14.77 8.11
N PRO A 119 3.46 -15.67 7.93
CA PRO A 119 3.97 -16.04 6.61
C PRO A 119 2.89 -16.50 5.61
N VAL A 120 1.78 -17.02 6.11
CA VAL A 120 0.66 -17.57 5.33
C VAL A 120 -0.40 -16.54 4.92
N THR A 121 -0.32 -15.30 5.41
CA THR A 121 -1.32 -14.26 5.12
C THR A 121 -0.72 -12.86 5.15
N TYR A 122 -1.18 -11.98 4.28
CA TYR A 122 -0.81 -10.57 4.33
C TYR A 122 -1.61 -9.80 5.40
N GLU A 123 -2.73 -10.34 5.88
CA GLU A 123 -3.67 -9.63 6.75
C GLU A 123 -3.09 -9.27 8.12
N GLY A 124 -3.07 -7.97 8.42
CA GLY A 124 -2.47 -7.37 9.59
C GLY A 124 -1.33 -6.41 9.24
N TYR A 125 -0.58 -6.01 10.28
CA TYR A 125 0.64 -5.23 10.19
C TYR A 125 1.79 -6.08 9.65
N GLY A 126 2.55 -5.56 8.69
CA GLY A 126 3.65 -6.27 8.05
C GLY A 126 4.82 -5.36 7.70
N SER A 127 6.00 -5.97 7.58
CA SER A 127 7.25 -5.29 7.14
C SER A 127 8.03 -6.12 6.12
N ARG A 128 7.39 -7.18 5.62
CA ARG A 128 7.96 -8.10 4.63
C ARG A 128 6.88 -8.57 3.69
N LEU A 129 7.21 -8.63 2.41
CA LEU A 129 6.41 -9.29 1.39
C LEU A 129 7.10 -10.59 1.00
N GLY A 130 6.34 -11.68 0.93
CA GLY A 130 6.85 -13.01 0.58
C GLY A 130 7.65 -13.71 1.69
N VAL A 131 7.91 -15.00 1.43
CA VAL A 131 8.53 -15.94 2.40
C VAL A 131 9.84 -16.55 1.86
N GLU A 132 10.35 -16.03 0.75
CA GLU A 132 11.63 -16.48 0.20
C GLU A 132 12.78 -15.94 1.06
N LYS A 133 13.65 -16.82 1.54
CA LYS A 133 14.82 -16.45 2.35
C LYS A 133 15.84 -15.68 1.49
N GLY A 134 16.37 -14.57 2.00
CA GLY A 134 17.35 -13.76 1.27
C GLY A 134 16.75 -12.93 0.13
N ALA A 135 15.42 -12.80 0.08
CA ALA A 135 14.73 -11.93 -0.86
C ALA A 135 15.15 -10.46 -0.68
N ILE A 136 15.13 -9.71 -1.78
CA ILE A 136 15.25 -8.25 -1.76
C ILE A 136 13.92 -7.67 -1.30
N LEU A 137 13.95 -6.93 -0.20
CA LEU A 137 12.79 -6.39 0.49
C LEU A 137 12.51 -4.95 0.08
N ASP A 138 11.25 -4.56 0.25
CA ASP A 138 10.84 -3.16 0.12
C ASP A 138 11.11 -2.39 1.41
N TRP A 139 11.51 -1.14 1.27
CA TRP A 139 11.71 -0.23 2.41
C TRP A 139 10.36 0.36 2.83
N SER A 140 9.49 -0.49 3.38
CA SER A 140 8.15 -0.13 3.79
C SER A 140 7.61 -1.03 4.89
N ASP A 141 6.87 -0.43 5.82
CA ASP A 141 5.89 -1.13 6.64
C ASP A 141 4.50 -0.94 6.02
N TYR A 142 3.61 -1.92 6.19
CA TYR A 142 2.25 -1.88 5.65
C TYR A 142 1.23 -2.42 6.66
N TYR A 143 -0.03 -2.15 6.36
CA TYR A 143 -1.16 -2.82 6.99
C TYR A 143 -2.11 -3.27 5.89
N PHE A 144 -2.50 -4.55 5.90
CA PHE A 144 -3.42 -5.11 4.92
C PHE A 144 -4.66 -5.67 5.60
N LEU A 145 -5.84 -5.39 5.04
CA LEU A 145 -7.14 -5.81 5.56
C LEU A 145 -8.01 -6.35 4.44
N ASN A 146 -8.67 -7.48 4.69
CA ASN A 146 -9.75 -7.93 3.83
C ASN A 146 -11.03 -7.14 4.17
N LEU A 147 -11.60 -6.46 3.18
CA LEU A 147 -12.82 -5.67 3.36
C LEU A 147 -14.07 -6.34 2.75
N PHE A 148 -13.92 -6.93 1.57
CA PHE A 148 -15.02 -7.54 0.82
C PHE A 148 -14.53 -8.81 0.08
N PRO A 149 -15.35 -9.88 0.00
CA PRO A 149 -16.70 -10.02 0.56
C PRO A 149 -16.74 -10.10 2.10
N SER A 150 -17.93 -9.93 2.70
CA SER A 150 -18.06 -9.76 4.16
C SER A 150 -17.65 -10.98 4.99
N ASP A 151 -17.69 -12.17 4.39
CA ASP A 151 -17.32 -13.45 4.97
C ASP A 151 -15.80 -13.61 5.17
N ILE A 152 -14.97 -12.89 4.40
CA ILE A 152 -13.51 -12.87 4.59
C ILE A 152 -13.03 -11.73 5.48
N ARG A 153 -13.92 -10.80 5.87
CA ARG A 153 -13.57 -9.66 6.71
C ARG A 153 -13.44 -10.09 8.16
N ASN A 154 -12.21 -10.09 8.67
CA ASN A 154 -11.92 -10.44 10.06
C ASN A 154 -11.72 -9.20 10.94
N LEU A 155 -12.73 -8.80 11.73
CA LEU A 155 -12.66 -7.61 12.60
C LEU A 155 -11.65 -7.72 13.75
N ASP A 156 -11.17 -8.94 14.09
CA ASP A 156 -10.10 -9.11 15.08
C ASP A 156 -8.75 -8.63 14.53
N LYS A 157 -8.62 -8.61 13.20
CA LYS A 157 -7.46 -8.06 12.50
C LYS A 157 -7.54 -6.56 12.30
N TRP A 158 -8.60 -5.87 12.69
CA TRP A 158 -8.68 -4.41 12.60
C TRP A 158 -8.10 -3.78 13.87
N PRO A 159 -7.24 -2.75 13.79
CA PRO A 159 -6.81 -2.03 14.99
C PRO A 159 -8.00 -1.47 15.75
N LYS A 160 -7.93 -1.48 17.08
CA LYS A 160 -8.94 -0.81 17.94
C LYS A 160 -8.59 0.65 18.20
N ILE A 161 -7.32 1.00 18.00
CA ILE A 161 -6.76 2.33 18.16
C ILE A 161 -6.05 2.66 16.84
N PRO A 162 -6.34 3.82 16.22
CA PRO A 162 -7.37 4.79 16.61
C PRO A 162 -8.79 4.26 16.43
N THR A 163 -9.75 4.81 17.18
CA THR A 163 -11.16 4.38 17.12
C THR A 163 -11.81 4.63 15.78
N ASP A 164 -11.32 5.62 15.03
CA ASP A 164 -11.83 6.03 13.73
C ASP A 164 -11.37 5.11 12.58
N LEU A 165 -10.57 4.08 12.85
CA LEU A 165 -10.15 3.08 11.84
C LEU A 165 -11.21 2.03 11.54
N ARG A 166 -12.21 1.84 12.40
CA ARG A 166 -13.24 0.81 12.27
C ARG A 166 -14.58 1.35 11.79
#